data_AF-A0A9J6F8L0-F1
#
_entry.id   AF-A0A9J6F8L0-F1
#
_cell.length_a   1.000
_cell.length_b   1.000
_cell.length_c   1.000
_cell.angle_alpha   90.00
_cell.angle_beta   90.00
_cell.angle_gamma   90.00
#
_symmetry.space_group_name_H-M   'P 1'
#
loop_
_entity.id
_entity.type
_entity.pdbx_description
1 polymer ?
#
loop_
_entity_poly.entity_id
_entity_poly.type
_entity_poly.pdbx_seq_one_letter_code
_entity_poly.pdbx_strand_id
1 'polypeptide(L)'
;MTPRVSWPNSFYFLEDLLMVVDDVLGEVCPGAQFERHLLSAADLRHLAQTPARYAARLVMRAMLNDGGLHAQVLHPQTGMPESACDLLCCRDVASAASLVCGPDTHASQLSLLTRQRLGAALDPPEKLGRDWCLLAVQLGMTERLPELDPESKESGVLATSGKSPIARVLGEWTLVMDSTIGHLAHALDELGRGDAADIVLGTSPLVKVAVAASPVSPVSPMVGRHDDARVAAAVSAASSSNISR
;
A
#
# COMPACT_ATOMS: atom_id res chain seq x y z
N MET A 1 -30.12 25.26 -8.99
CA MET A 1 -28.74 25.07 -9.48
C MET A 1 -27.95 24.44 -8.35
N THR A 2 -27.90 23.11 -8.31
CA THR A 2 -26.94 22.41 -7.44
C THR A 2 -25.56 22.54 -8.09
N PRO A 3 -24.49 22.86 -7.33
CA PRO A 3 -23.16 22.89 -7.92
C PRO A 3 -22.86 21.47 -8.41
N ARG A 4 -22.41 21.33 -9.65
CA ARG A 4 -21.79 20.08 -10.12
C ARG A 4 -20.53 19.88 -9.28
N VAL A 5 -20.67 19.23 -8.12
CA VAL A 5 -19.51 18.70 -7.40
C VAL A 5 -18.82 17.79 -8.41
N SER A 6 -17.59 18.12 -8.77
CA SER A 6 -16.81 17.31 -9.70
C SER A 6 -16.64 15.93 -9.07
N TRP A 7 -17.01 14.86 -9.79
CA TRP A 7 -16.94 13.47 -9.34
C TRP A 7 -15.62 13.11 -8.62
N PRO A 8 -14.44 13.62 -9.06
CA PRO A 8 -13.19 13.42 -8.33
C PRO A 8 -13.18 13.97 -6.91
N ASN A 9 -13.79 15.13 -6.65
CA ASN A 9 -13.80 15.73 -5.32
C ASN A 9 -14.64 14.90 -4.35
N SER A 10 -15.75 14.33 -4.82
CA SER A 10 -16.58 13.43 -4.01
C SER A 10 -15.84 12.13 -3.70
N PHE A 11 -15.09 11.59 -4.65
CA PHE A 11 -14.25 10.41 -4.44
C PHE A 11 -13.15 10.68 -3.40
N TYR A 12 -12.37 11.76 -3.56
CA TYR A 12 -11.31 12.10 -2.60
C TYR A 12 -11.87 12.36 -1.20
N PHE A 13 -13.00 13.07 -1.11
CA PHE A 13 -13.67 13.28 0.17
C PHE A 13 -14.11 11.96 0.82
N LEU A 14 -14.63 11.01 0.03
CA LEU A 14 -15.01 9.69 0.54
C LEU A 14 -13.77 8.90 1.02
N GLU A 15 -12.68 8.90 0.26
CA GLU A 15 -11.43 8.25 0.67
C GLU A 15 -10.86 8.85 1.96
N ASP A 16 -10.83 10.18 2.08
CA ASP A 16 -10.39 10.87 3.30
C ASP A 16 -11.30 10.51 4.49
N LEU A 17 -12.62 10.46 4.28
CA LEU A 17 -13.58 10.06 5.31
C LEU A 17 -13.35 8.61 5.75
N LEU A 18 -13.13 7.69 4.81
CA LEU A 18 -12.86 6.28 5.11
C LEU A 18 -11.56 6.11 5.88
N MET A 19 -10.52 6.87 5.54
CA MET A 19 -9.28 6.90 6.33
C MET A 19 -9.51 7.35 7.77
N VAL A 20 -10.26 8.44 7.97
CA VAL A 20 -10.59 8.92 9.33
C VAL A 20 -11.38 7.87 10.10
N VAL A 21 -12.32 7.17 9.45
CA VAL A 21 -13.05 6.06 10.08
C VAL A 21 -12.09 4.94 10.49
N ASP A 22 -11.16 4.54 9.61
CA ASP A 22 -10.17 3.50 9.93
C ASP A 22 -9.27 3.90 11.11
N ASP A 23 -8.81 5.15 11.15
CA ASP A 23 -7.99 5.69 12.25
C ASP A 23 -8.75 5.68 13.57
N VAL A 24 -9.99 6.20 13.58
CA VAL A 24 -10.86 6.21 14.77
C VAL A 24 -11.17 4.79 15.25
N LEU A 25 -11.44 3.86 14.34
CA LEU A 25 -11.67 2.45 14.71
C LEU A 25 -10.42 1.82 15.31
N GLY A 26 -9.23 2.14 14.78
CA GLY A 26 -7.95 1.70 15.32
C GLY A 26 -7.67 2.22 16.72
N GLU A 27 -8.07 3.47 17.02
CA GLU A 27 -7.87 4.09 18.33
C GLU A 27 -8.90 3.64 19.38
N VAL A 28 -10.18 3.61 19.03
CA VAL A 28 -11.27 3.35 19.98
C VAL A 28 -11.44 1.84 20.25
N CYS A 29 -11.15 1.00 19.26
CA CYS A 29 -11.37 -0.44 19.32
C CYS A 29 -10.07 -1.22 18.99
N PRO A 30 -8.98 -1.05 19.78
CA PRO A 30 -7.71 -1.68 19.47
C PRO A 30 -7.85 -3.21 19.49
N GLY A 31 -7.45 -3.85 18.40
CA GLY A 31 -7.54 -5.30 18.21
C GLY A 31 -8.90 -5.83 17.75
N ALA A 32 -9.93 -4.97 17.65
CA ALA A 32 -11.19 -5.35 17.03
C ALA A 32 -11.02 -5.54 15.52
N GLN A 33 -11.75 -6.51 14.97
CA GLN A 33 -11.68 -6.86 13.56
C GLN A 33 -12.91 -6.30 12.84
N PHE A 34 -12.65 -5.47 11.83
CA PHE A 34 -13.68 -4.95 10.95
C PHE A 34 -13.48 -5.52 9.55
N GLU A 35 -14.59 -5.85 8.89
CA GLU A 35 -14.60 -6.22 7.48
C GLU A 35 -15.27 -5.10 6.70
N ARG A 36 -14.59 -4.59 5.67
CA ARG A 36 -15.19 -3.62 4.75
C ARG A 36 -16.02 -4.36 3.72
N HIS A 37 -17.21 -3.84 3.46
CA HIS A 37 -18.11 -4.35 2.43
C HIS A 37 -18.48 -3.23 1.47
N LEU A 38 -18.19 -3.41 0.19
CA LEU A 38 -18.61 -2.49 -0.87
C LEU A 38 -20.06 -2.78 -1.23
N LEU A 39 -20.80 -1.75 -1.61
CA LEU A 39 -22.18 -1.88 -2.08
C LEU A 39 -22.20 -2.02 -3.60
N SER A 40 -23.14 -2.81 -4.13
CA SER A 40 -23.37 -2.91 -5.57
C SER A 40 -23.67 -1.55 -6.17
N ALA A 41 -22.87 -1.17 -7.16
CA ALA A 41 -23.06 0.08 -7.88
C ALA A 41 -24.33 0.00 -8.75
N ALA A 42 -24.63 -1.19 -9.30
CA ALA A 42 -25.86 -1.43 -10.05
C ALA A 42 -27.10 -1.25 -9.16
N ASP A 43 -27.13 -1.88 -7.99
CA ASP A 43 -28.26 -1.77 -7.07
C ASP A 43 -28.46 -0.34 -6.56
N LEU A 44 -27.36 0.37 -6.27
CA LEU A 44 -27.42 1.78 -5.87
C LEU A 44 -27.99 2.67 -6.98
N ARG A 45 -27.60 2.44 -8.25
CA ARG A 45 -28.17 3.16 -9.41
C ARG A 45 -29.67 2.89 -9.56
N HIS A 46 -30.13 1.69 -9.22
CA HIS A 46 -31.54 1.31 -9.26
C HIS A 46 -32.30 1.61 -7.96
N LEU A 47 -31.68 2.28 -7.00
CA LEU A 47 -32.26 2.64 -5.70
C LEU A 47 -32.84 1.42 -4.97
N ALA A 48 -32.15 0.28 -5.07
CA ALA A 48 -32.53 -0.94 -4.37
C ALA A 48 -32.58 -0.68 -2.86
N GLN A 49 -33.62 -1.19 -2.20
CA GLN A 49 -33.81 -1.01 -0.75
C GLN A 49 -32.71 -1.71 0.06
N THR A 50 -32.22 -2.82 -0.45
CA THR A 50 -31.15 -3.63 0.18
C THR A 50 -30.09 -3.95 -0.87
N PRO A 51 -29.16 -3.03 -1.16
CA PRO A 51 -28.11 -3.28 -2.12
C PRO A 51 -27.25 -4.47 -1.72
N ALA A 52 -26.83 -5.25 -2.71
CA ALA A 52 -25.89 -6.34 -2.54
C ALA A 52 -24.56 -5.81 -1.99
N ARG A 53 -23.84 -6.70 -1.30
CA ARG A 53 -22.62 -6.38 -0.57
C ARG A 53 -21.49 -7.30 -1.01
N TYR A 54 -20.32 -6.73 -1.20
CA TYR A 54 -19.11 -7.44 -1.57
C TYR A 54 -18.09 -7.27 -0.46
N ALA A 55 -17.68 -8.37 0.17
CA ALA A 55 -16.53 -8.32 1.07
C ALA A 55 -15.31 -7.76 0.31
N ALA A 56 -14.64 -6.78 0.89
CA ALA A 56 -13.47 -6.12 0.30
C ALA A 56 -12.41 -7.12 -0.16
N ARG A 57 -12.24 -8.20 0.59
CA ARG A 57 -11.38 -9.34 0.23
C ARG A 57 -11.68 -9.95 -1.14
N LEU A 58 -12.96 -10.11 -1.50
CA LEU A 58 -13.34 -10.68 -2.79
C LEU A 58 -13.01 -9.73 -3.93
N VAL A 59 -13.25 -8.43 -3.73
CA VAL A 59 -12.87 -7.40 -4.69
C VAL A 59 -11.35 -7.35 -4.86
N MET A 60 -10.59 -7.40 -3.76
CA MET A 60 -9.13 -7.45 -3.78
C MET A 60 -8.59 -8.70 -4.47
N ARG A 61 -9.20 -9.88 -4.26
CA ARG A 61 -8.84 -11.11 -4.99
C ARG A 61 -9.10 -10.97 -6.48
N ALA A 62 -10.24 -10.39 -6.87
CA ALA A 62 -10.51 -10.13 -8.28
C ALA A 62 -9.49 -9.15 -8.86
N MET A 63 -9.19 -8.04 -8.17
CA MET A 63 -8.17 -7.07 -8.60
C MET A 63 -6.78 -7.70 -8.73
N LEU A 64 -6.42 -8.63 -7.84
CA LEU A 64 -5.16 -9.36 -7.87
C LEU A 64 -5.07 -10.27 -9.12
N ASN A 65 -6.14 -11.00 -9.44
CA ASN A 65 -6.13 -12.01 -10.50
C ASN A 65 -6.45 -11.45 -11.90
N ASP A 66 -7.31 -10.44 -11.99
CA ASP A 66 -7.90 -9.93 -13.24
C ASP A 66 -7.41 -8.53 -13.62
N GLY A 67 -6.25 -8.11 -13.10
CA GLY A 67 -5.53 -6.93 -13.61
C GLY A 67 -6.01 -5.58 -13.07
N GLY A 68 -6.25 -5.49 -11.77
CA GLY A 68 -6.48 -4.22 -11.06
C GLY A 68 -7.91 -3.72 -11.13
N LEU A 69 -8.11 -2.42 -11.32
CA LEU A 69 -9.43 -1.77 -11.20
C LEU A 69 -10.47 -2.21 -12.25
N HIS A 70 -10.06 -2.87 -13.32
CA HIS A 70 -10.96 -3.43 -14.33
C HIS A 70 -11.47 -4.84 -14.00
N ALA A 71 -10.94 -5.44 -12.94
CA ALA A 71 -11.40 -6.74 -12.46
C ALA A 71 -12.91 -6.75 -12.22
N GLN A 72 -13.52 -7.90 -12.46
CA GLN A 72 -14.97 -8.06 -12.33
C GLN A 72 -15.30 -9.03 -11.20
N VAL A 73 -16.29 -8.65 -10.39
CA VAL A 73 -16.88 -9.53 -9.38
C VAL A 73 -18.33 -9.82 -9.76
N LEU A 74 -18.77 -11.04 -9.49
CA LEU A 74 -20.14 -11.44 -9.79
C LEU A 74 -21.09 -10.97 -8.68
N HIS A 75 -22.18 -10.36 -9.10
CA HIS A 75 -23.25 -9.95 -8.19
C HIS A 75 -23.82 -11.15 -7.44
N PRO A 76 -23.86 -11.15 -6.09
CA PRO A 76 -24.19 -12.34 -5.30
C PRO A 76 -25.57 -12.93 -5.61
N GLN A 77 -26.55 -12.08 -5.93
CA GLN A 77 -27.93 -12.46 -6.22
C GLN A 77 -28.22 -12.67 -7.71
N THR A 78 -27.69 -11.82 -8.60
CA THR A 78 -28.04 -11.84 -10.04
C THR A 78 -27.00 -12.54 -10.90
N GLY A 79 -25.79 -12.77 -10.40
CA GLY A 79 -24.67 -13.32 -11.16
C GLY A 79 -24.11 -12.37 -12.23
N MET A 80 -24.64 -11.15 -12.33
CA MET A 80 -24.16 -10.17 -13.32
C MET A 80 -22.81 -9.59 -12.89
N PRO A 81 -21.87 -9.36 -13.81
CA PRO A 81 -20.55 -8.86 -13.44
C PRO A 81 -20.60 -7.35 -13.13
N GLU A 82 -19.88 -6.95 -12.09
CA GLU A 82 -19.63 -5.55 -11.71
C GLU A 82 -18.12 -5.30 -11.63
N SER A 83 -17.67 -4.18 -12.20
CA SER A 83 -16.24 -3.83 -12.17
C SER A 83 -15.81 -3.25 -10.83
N ALA A 84 -14.58 -3.53 -10.39
CA ALA A 84 -14.00 -2.96 -9.17
C ALA A 84 -14.02 -1.42 -9.20
N CYS A 85 -13.75 -0.82 -10.37
CA CYS A 85 -13.87 0.62 -10.61
C CYS A 85 -15.26 1.20 -10.28
N ASP A 86 -16.34 0.48 -10.63
CA ASP A 86 -17.70 0.93 -10.31
C ASP A 86 -18.01 0.79 -8.82
N LEU A 87 -17.61 -0.33 -8.21
CA LEU A 87 -17.83 -0.59 -6.79
C LEU A 87 -17.08 0.41 -5.90
N LEU A 88 -15.89 0.83 -6.32
CA LEU A 88 -15.06 1.84 -5.65
C LEU A 88 -15.46 3.28 -6.03
N CYS A 89 -16.46 3.46 -6.89
CA CYS A 89 -16.87 4.77 -7.41
C CYS A 89 -15.71 5.59 -8.03
N CYS A 90 -14.69 4.93 -8.57
CA CYS A 90 -13.44 5.57 -9.00
C CYS A 90 -13.26 5.62 -10.52
N ARG A 91 -14.25 5.21 -11.32
CA ARG A 91 -14.15 5.15 -12.79
C ARG A 91 -13.62 6.44 -13.43
N ASP A 92 -14.17 7.59 -13.05
CA ASP A 92 -13.75 8.88 -13.61
C ASP A 92 -12.37 9.33 -13.08
N VAL A 93 -12.04 8.93 -11.84
CA VAL A 93 -10.77 9.28 -11.18
C VAL A 93 -9.62 8.42 -11.70
N ALA A 94 -9.84 7.13 -11.91
CA ALA A 94 -8.86 6.21 -12.49
C ALA A 94 -8.37 6.67 -13.87
N SER A 95 -9.21 7.40 -14.61
CA SER A 95 -8.84 7.97 -15.91
C SER A 95 -8.04 9.28 -15.82
N ALA A 96 -8.12 9.98 -14.68
CA ALA A 96 -7.60 11.33 -14.51
C ALA A 96 -6.47 11.46 -13.47
N ALA A 97 -6.30 10.48 -12.59
CA ALA A 97 -5.35 10.47 -11.48
C ALA A 97 -4.53 9.17 -11.47
N SER A 98 -3.33 9.23 -10.88
CA SER A 98 -2.52 8.05 -10.60
C SER A 98 -3.09 7.35 -9.37
N LEU A 99 -4.07 6.46 -9.56
CA LEU A 99 -4.53 5.55 -8.51
C LEU A 99 -3.64 4.31 -8.48
N VAL A 100 -3.26 3.88 -7.29
CA VAL A 100 -2.56 2.62 -7.04
C VAL A 100 -3.59 1.63 -6.53
N CYS A 101 -3.73 0.48 -7.19
CA CYS A 101 -4.61 -0.59 -6.73
C CYS A 101 -4.11 -1.16 -5.41
N GLY A 102 -5.02 -1.67 -4.57
CA GLY A 102 -4.66 -2.33 -3.32
C GLY A 102 -3.57 -3.42 -3.47
N PRO A 103 -3.68 -4.36 -4.43
CA PRO A 103 -2.62 -5.35 -4.68
C PRO A 103 -1.25 -4.75 -5.01
N ASP A 104 -1.21 -3.62 -5.72
CA ASP A 104 0.03 -2.96 -6.13
C ASP A 104 0.61 -2.07 -5.01
N THR A 105 -0.12 -1.92 -3.92
CA THR A 105 0.31 -1.12 -2.78
C THR A 105 1.45 -1.84 -2.05
N HIS A 106 2.48 -1.08 -1.69
CA HIS A 106 3.63 -1.60 -0.96
C HIS A 106 3.22 -2.16 0.42
N ALA A 107 3.73 -3.35 0.76
CA ALA A 107 3.38 -4.11 1.95
C ALA A 107 3.86 -3.49 3.27
N SER A 108 4.71 -2.47 3.24
CA SER A 108 5.00 -1.66 4.44
C SER A 108 3.73 -1.03 5.03
N GLN A 109 2.70 -0.84 4.21
CA GLN A 109 1.43 -0.24 4.60
C GLN A 109 0.44 -1.22 5.24
N LEU A 110 0.82 -2.49 5.40
CA LEU A 110 0.03 -3.43 6.19
C LEU A 110 -0.12 -2.91 7.62
N SER A 111 -1.37 -2.81 8.07
CA SER A 111 -1.70 -2.33 9.41
C SER A 111 -1.08 -3.23 10.49
N LEU A 112 -0.93 -2.68 11.70
CA LEU A 112 -0.46 -3.46 12.85
C LEU A 112 -1.36 -4.69 13.09
N LEU A 113 -2.69 -4.52 12.97
CA LEU A 113 -3.65 -5.61 13.12
C LEU A 113 -3.41 -6.72 12.07
N THR A 114 -3.18 -6.35 10.82
CA THR A 114 -2.88 -7.31 9.75
C THR A 114 -1.62 -8.11 10.07
N ARG A 115 -0.55 -7.43 10.52
CA ARG A 115 0.71 -8.08 10.91
C ARG A 115 0.53 -9.03 12.11
N GLN A 116 -0.24 -8.62 13.12
CA GLN A 116 -0.54 -9.46 14.28
C GLN A 116 -1.35 -10.70 13.90
N ARG A 117 -2.31 -10.56 12.99
CA ARG A 117 -3.12 -11.69 12.51
C ARG A 117 -2.29 -12.67 11.67
N LEU A 118 -1.38 -12.16 10.85
CA LEU A 118 -0.39 -12.99 10.18
C LEU A 118 0.51 -13.72 11.19
N GLY A 119 0.93 -13.05 12.27
CA GLY A 119 1.63 -13.66 13.39
C GLY A 119 0.89 -14.85 13.96
N ALA A 120 -0.36 -14.64 14.36
CA ALA A 120 -1.21 -15.70 14.89
C ALA A 120 -1.41 -16.86 13.91
N ALA A 121 -1.39 -16.60 12.59
CA ALA A 121 -1.62 -17.61 11.56
C ALA A 121 -0.36 -18.37 11.15
N LEU A 122 0.81 -17.72 11.14
CA LEU A 122 2.03 -18.24 10.51
C LEU A 122 3.18 -18.53 11.49
N ASP A 123 3.16 -17.94 12.69
CA ASP A 123 4.20 -18.20 13.70
C ASP A 123 4.10 -19.60 14.33
N PRO A 124 2.89 -20.15 14.61
CA PRO A 124 2.79 -21.51 15.13
C PRO A 124 3.22 -22.55 14.09
N PRO A 125 3.86 -23.66 14.51
CA PRO A 125 4.21 -24.75 13.61
C PRO A 125 2.97 -25.32 12.92
N GLU A 126 3.02 -25.43 11.60
CA GLU A 126 1.97 -26.02 10.77
C GLU A 126 2.34 -27.48 10.42
N LYS A 127 1.36 -28.39 10.33
CA LYS A 127 1.60 -29.84 10.19
C LYS A 127 2.40 -30.23 8.94
N LEU A 128 2.31 -29.43 7.88
CA LEU A 128 3.01 -29.60 6.61
C LEU A 128 4.16 -28.60 6.46
N GLY A 129 4.50 -27.83 7.50
CA GLY A 129 5.55 -26.82 7.47
C GLY A 129 5.19 -25.57 6.67
N ARG A 130 3.90 -25.29 6.45
CA ARG A 130 3.42 -24.09 5.73
C ARG A 130 3.36 -22.88 6.67
N ASP A 131 4.49 -22.57 7.24
CA ASP A 131 4.68 -21.54 8.27
C ASP A 131 5.54 -20.37 7.75
N TRP A 132 5.89 -19.46 8.66
CA TRP A 132 6.71 -18.29 8.38
C TRP A 132 8.06 -18.61 7.70
N CYS A 133 8.66 -19.76 7.99
CA CYS A 133 9.98 -20.12 7.48
C CYS A 133 9.90 -20.44 5.99
N LEU A 134 8.93 -21.27 5.60
CA LEU A 134 8.73 -21.62 4.20
C LEU A 134 8.25 -20.41 3.39
N LEU A 135 7.44 -19.52 3.99
CA LEU A 135 7.10 -18.24 3.37
C LEU A 135 8.34 -17.38 3.13
N ALA A 136 9.24 -17.25 4.11
CA ALA A 136 10.47 -16.46 3.96
C ALA A 136 11.36 -17.00 2.82
N VAL A 137 11.43 -18.33 2.65
CA VAL A 137 12.10 -18.94 1.49
C VAL A 137 11.44 -18.51 0.19
N GLN A 138 10.11 -18.55 0.12
CA GLN A 138 9.34 -18.17 -1.08
C GLN A 138 9.47 -16.68 -1.42
N LEU A 139 9.65 -15.83 -0.40
CA LEU A 139 9.94 -14.41 -0.55
C LEU A 139 11.42 -14.13 -0.85
N GLY A 140 12.26 -15.16 -1.05
CA GLY A 140 13.67 -15.02 -1.44
C GLY A 140 14.62 -14.68 -0.28
N MET A 141 14.21 -14.90 0.97
CA MET A 141 14.98 -14.53 2.17
C MET A 141 15.80 -15.68 2.77
N THR A 142 16.07 -16.75 2.01
CA THR A 142 16.75 -17.98 2.48
C THR A 142 18.06 -17.70 3.23
N GLU A 143 18.91 -16.82 2.71
CA GLU A 143 20.21 -16.49 3.30
C GLU A 143 20.10 -15.78 4.66
N ARG A 144 18.93 -15.21 4.98
CA ARG A 144 18.66 -14.45 6.20
C ARG A 144 17.87 -15.22 7.24
N LEU A 145 17.44 -16.45 6.93
CA LEU A 145 16.71 -17.30 7.88
C LEU A 145 17.42 -17.44 9.25
N PRO A 146 18.76 -17.60 9.34
CA PRO A 146 19.44 -17.67 10.64
C PRO A 146 19.26 -16.37 11.45
N GLU A 147 19.25 -15.21 10.80
CA GLU A 147 19.03 -13.92 11.45
C GLU A 147 17.57 -13.71 11.87
N LEU A 148 16.62 -14.42 11.25
CA LEU A 148 15.18 -14.29 11.48
C LEU A 148 14.68 -15.27 12.55
N ASP A 149 15.43 -16.35 12.79
CA ASP A 149 15.12 -17.38 13.77
C ASP A 149 14.96 -16.78 15.18
N PRO A 150 13.82 -17.03 15.87
CA PRO A 150 13.61 -16.57 17.24
C PRO A 150 14.64 -17.12 18.24
N GLU A 151 15.33 -18.24 17.95
CA GLU A 151 16.31 -18.87 18.86
C GLU A 151 17.76 -18.36 18.66
N SER A 152 18.00 -17.52 17.65
CA SER A 152 19.35 -17.05 17.30
C SER A 152 19.95 -16.10 18.35
N LYS A 153 21.08 -16.51 18.92
CA LYS A 153 21.84 -15.80 19.98
C LYS A 153 22.54 -14.51 19.50
N GLU A 154 22.53 -14.24 18.21
CA GLU A 154 23.21 -13.10 17.57
C GLU A 154 22.44 -11.77 17.72
N SER A 155 21.17 -11.82 18.15
CA SER A 155 20.40 -10.64 18.54
C SER A 155 20.81 -10.12 19.92
N GLY A 156 21.95 -9.42 19.99
CA GLY A 156 22.47 -8.81 21.20
C GLY A 156 21.55 -7.77 21.85
N VAL A 157 21.38 -7.89 23.18
CA VAL A 157 21.13 -6.88 24.26
C VAL A 157 20.00 -5.83 24.10
N LEU A 158 19.35 -5.70 22.93
CA LEU A 158 18.01 -5.08 22.77
C LEU A 158 16.96 -6.15 22.46
N ALA A 159 17.11 -7.30 23.14
CA ALA A 159 16.16 -8.40 23.17
C ALA A 159 14.82 -7.92 23.73
N THR A 160 13.99 -7.33 22.88
CA THR A 160 12.55 -7.31 23.10
C THR A 160 12.09 -8.77 22.97
N SER A 161 12.03 -9.44 24.12
CA SER A 161 11.27 -10.65 24.41
C SER A 161 10.22 -11.02 23.36
N GLY A 162 10.28 -12.25 22.82
CA GLY A 162 9.13 -12.89 22.14
C GLY A 162 8.64 -12.26 20.82
N LYS A 163 9.54 -11.79 19.96
CA LYS A 163 9.19 -11.23 18.64
C LYS A 163 8.73 -12.34 17.68
N SER A 164 7.45 -12.29 17.32
CA SER A 164 6.82 -12.98 16.18
C SER A 164 7.78 -13.13 14.98
N PRO A 165 8.16 -14.36 14.57
CA PRO A 165 9.01 -14.60 13.41
C PRO A 165 8.49 -13.96 12.13
N ILE A 166 7.19 -14.03 11.84
CA ILE A 166 6.63 -13.37 10.66
C ILE A 166 6.75 -11.85 10.74
N ALA A 167 6.67 -11.25 11.94
CA ALA A 167 6.88 -9.82 12.08
C ALA A 167 8.30 -9.41 11.67
N ARG A 168 9.31 -10.26 11.92
CA ARG A 168 10.70 -10.04 11.46
C ARG A 168 10.82 -10.22 9.95
N VAL A 169 10.25 -11.29 9.41
CA VAL A 169 10.20 -11.56 7.97
C VAL A 169 9.61 -10.35 7.24
N LEU A 170 8.42 -9.89 7.65
CA LEU A 170 7.76 -8.73 7.05
C LEU A 170 8.56 -7.44 7.26
N GLY A 171 9.16 -7.25 8.43
CA GLY A 171 10.01 -6.09 8.72
C GLY A 171 11.16 -5.95 7.75
N GLU A 172 11.85 -7.05 7.47
CA GLU A 172 13.00 -7.09 6.56
C GLU A 172 12.59 -7.13 5.08
N TRP A 173 11.58 -7.94 4.74
CA TRP A 173 11.10 -8.08 3.36
C TRP A 173 10.57 -6.75 2.81
N THR A 174 9.88 -5.96 3.65
CA THR A 174 9.35 -4.65 3.24
C THR A 174 10.42 -3.56 3.10
N LEU A 175 11.72 -3.86 3.29
CA LEU A 175 12.80 -2.95 2.91
C LEU A 175 13.11 -2.99 1.41
N VAL A 176 12.66 -4.02 0.69
CA VAL A 176 12.83 -4.18 -0.75
C VAL A 176 11.70 -3.43 -1.48
N MET A 177 12.04 -2.67 -2.54
CA MET A 177 11.08 -1.77 -3.21
C MET A 177 9.88 -2.48 -3.86
N ASP A 178 10.03 -3.73 -4.27
CA ASP A 178 8.99 -4.48 -5.00
C ASP A 178 8.09 -5.32 -4.08
N SER A 179 8.16 -5.12 -2.77
CA SER A 179 7.38 -5.87 -1.78
C SER A 179 5.94 -5.39 -1.70
N THR A 180 5.08 -5.81 -2.63
CA THR A 180 3.67 -5.42 -2.69
C THR A 180 2.74 -6.34 -1.90
N ILE A 181 1.55 -5.84 -1.55
CA ILE A 181 0.48 -6.62 -0.93
C ILE A 181 0.10 -7.82 -1.81
N GLY A 182 0.06 -7.64 -3.13
CA GLY A 182 -0.24 -8.70 -4.09
C GLY A 182 0.83 -9.78 -4.14
N HIS A 183 2.11 -9.42 -4.13
CA HIS A 183 3.21 -10.39 -4.06
C HIS A 183 3.12 -11.24 -2.78
N LEU A 184 2.83 -10.62 -1.63
CA LEU A 184 2.64 -11.37 -0.39
C LEU A 184 1.42 -12.30 -0.46
N ALA A 185 0.29 -11.83 -1.00
CA ALA A 185 -0.92 -12.64 -1.13
C ALA A 185 -0.71 -13.85 -2.04
N HIS A 186 -0.05 -13.67 -3.19
CA HIS A 186 0.28 -14.78 -4.09
C HIS A 186 1.23 -15.78 -3.45
N ALA A 187 2.29 -15.32 -2.76
CA ALA A 187 3.20 -16.21 -2.06
C ALA A 187 2.45 -17.07 -1.02
N LEU A 188 1.53 -16.46 -0.26
CA LEU A 188 0.69 -17.18 0.71
C LEU A 188 -0.26 -18.18 0.04
N ASP A 189 -0.89 -17.84 -1.08
CA ASP A 189 -1.77 -18.75 -1.82
C ASP A 189 -0.98 -19.95 -2.39
N GLU A 190 0.19 -19.71 -2.98
CA GLU A 190 1.11 -20.74 -3.50
C GLU A 190 1.66 -21.66 -2.40
N LEU A 191 1.89 -21.12 -1.20
CA LEU A 191 2.23 -21.88 0.00
C LEU A 191 1.06 -22.78 0.47
N GLY A 192 -0.14 -22.57 -0.06
CA GLY A 192 -1.37 -23.23 0.37
C GLY A 192 -1.94 -22.66 1.67
N ARG A 193 -1.65 -21.38 1.97
CA ARG A 193 -2.13 -20.59 3.11
C ARG A 193 -3.09 -19.48 2.66
N GLY A 194 -4.14 -19.89 1.93
CA GLY A 194 -5.18 -18.96 1.46
C GLY A 194 -5.92 -18.24 2.59
N ASP A 195 -5.94 -18.81 3.79
CA ASP A 195 -6.44 -18.18 5.02
C ASP A 195 -5.61 -16.93 5.41
N ALA A 196 -4.28 -17.01 5.26
CA ALA A 196 -3.39 -15.88 5.52
C ALA A 196 -3.43 -14.85 4.38
N ALA A 197 -3.53 -15.30 3.12
CA ALA A 197 -3.77 -14.40 1.98
C ALA A 197 -5.08 -13.62 2.16
N ASP A 198 -6.13 -14.28 2.66
CA ASP A 198 -7.41 -13.66 2.97
C ASP A 198 -7.33 -12.58 4.05
N ILE A 199 -6.46 -12.76 5.05
CA ILE A 199 -6.16 -11.74 6.08
C ILE A 199 -5.53 -10.51 5.42
N VAL A 200 -4.52 -10.70 4.57
CA VAL A 200 -3.82 -9.62 3.86
C VAL A 200 -4.79 -8.83 2.99
N LEU A 201 -5.50 -9.51 2.10
CA LEU A 201 -6.39 -8.88 1.13
C LEU A 201 -7.63 -8.26 1.79
N GLY A 202 -8.13 -8.85 2.88
CA GLY A 202 -9.33 -8.35 3.56
C GLY A 202 -9.12 -7.11 4.43
N THR A 203 -7.88 -6.82 4.83
CA THR A 203 -7.56 -5.70 5.73
C THR A 203 -6.77 -4.57 5.06
N SER A 204 -6.23 -4.81 3.87
CA SER A 204 -5.45 -3.82 3.12
C SER A 204 -6.33 -2.72 2.52
N PRO A 205 -5.76 -1.54 2.21
CA PRO A 205 -6.43 -0.51 1.41
C PRO A 205 -6.84 -1.05 0.04
N LEU A 206 -8.04 -0.68 -0.44
CA LEU A 206 -8.56 -1.11 -1.74
C LEU A 206 -7.94 -0.33 -2.90
N VAL A 207 -7.68 0.95 -2.67
CA VAL A 207 -7.07 1.87 -3.62
C VAL A 207 -6.31 2.94 -2.84
N LYS A 208 -5.29 3.53 -3.46
CA LYS A 208 -4.61 4.71 -2.93
C LYS A 208 -4.46 5.76 -4.01
N VAL A 209 -4.56 7.02 -3.62
CA VAL A 209 -4.24 8.14 -4.49
C VAL A 209 -2.73 8.36 -4.46
N ALA A 210 -2.05 8.18 -5.58
CA ALA A 210 -0.65 8.56 -5.67
C ALA A 210 -0.56 10.08 -5.75
N VAL A 211 0.22 10.67 -4.86
CA VAL A 211 0.61 12.07 -5.01
C VAL A 211 1.57 12.12 -6.19
N ALA A 212 1.15 12.77 -7.28
CA ALA A 212 2.06 13.02 -8.41
C ALA A 212 3.30 13.73 -7.85
N ALA A 213 4.48 13.13 -8.04
CA ALA A 213 5.73 13.80 -7.73
C ALA A 213 5.71 15.13 -8.50
N SER A 214 5.84 16.25 -7.78
CA SER A 214 5.97 17.56 -8.41
C SER A 214 7.04 17.46 -9.49
N PRO A 215 6.77 17.85 -10.75
CA PRO A 215 7.80 17.83 -11.75
C PRO A 215 8.91 18.74 -11.25
N VAL A 216 10.06 18.15 -10.92
CA VAL A 216 11.29 18.90 -10.68
C VAL A 216 11.52 19.68 -11.96
N SER A 217 11.21 20.98 -11.95
CA SER A 217 11.46 21.86 -13.08
C SER A 217 12.92 21.65 -13.50
N PRO A 218 13.20 21.24 -14.76
CA PRO A 218 14.57 21.16 -15.21
C PRO A 218 15.12 22.59 -15.16
N VAL A 219 16.07 22.83 -14.25
CA VAL A 219 16.90 24.03 -14.30
C VAL A 219 17.69 23.92 -15.60
N SER A 220 17.20 24.59 -16.65
CA SER A 220 17.94 24.72 -17.91
C SER A 220 19.31 25.32 -17.59
N PRO A 221 20.42 24.66 -17.96
CA PRO A 221 21.72 25.30 -17.92
C PRO A 221 21.73 26.33 -19.05
N MET A 222 21.68 27.61 -18.68
CA MET A 222 21.83 28.70 -19.64
C MET A 222 23.28 28.67 -20.16
N VAL A 223 23.47 28.03 -21.31
CA VAL A 223 24.72 28.04 -22.08
C VAL A 223 24.94 29.46 -22.61
N GLY A 224 25.73 30.25 -21.90
CA GLY A 224 26.27 31.52 -22.39
C GLY A 224 27.60 31.27 -23.10
N ARG A 225 27.58 31.27 -24.44
CA ARG A 225 28.79 31.24 -25.27
C ARG A 225 29.32 32.68 -25.43
N HIS A 226 30.63 32.83 -25.25
CA HIS A 226 31.45 34.04 -25.43
C HIS A 226 31.18 34.80 -26.74
N ASP A 227 31.35 36.15 -26.69
CA ASP A 227 32.30 36.87 -27.55
C ASP A 227 32.62 38.28 -27.00
N ASP A 228 33.81 38.75 -27.38
CA ASP A 228 34.66 39.78 -26.79
C ASP A 228 34.23 41.26 -26.96
N ALA A 229 34.66 42.11 -26.01
CA ALA A 229 35.64 43.20 -26.22
C ALA A 229 35.35 44.56 -25.52
N ARG A 230 36.24 44.85 -24.54
CA ARG A 230 37.00 46.10 -24.31
C ARG A 230 36.42 47.34 -23.59
N VAL A 231 37.05 47.56 -22.42
CA VAL A 231 37.72 48.79 -21.90
C VAL A 231 36.87 49.87 -21.21
N ALA A 232 37.05 49.99 -19.89
CA ALA A 232 37.51 51.22 -19.22
C ALA A 232 38.01 50.91 -17.79
N ALA A 233 39.15 51.50 -17.43
CA ALA A 233 39.91 51.29 -16.21
C ALA A 233 39.38 52.11 -15.02
N ALA A 234 39.58 51.62 -13.78
CA ALA A 234 39.72 52.44 -12.58
C ALA A 234 40.40 51.64 -11.44
N VAL A 235 41.74 51.69 -11.46
CA VAL A 235 42.67 52.00 -10.37
C VAL A 235 42.22 51.82 -8.89
N SER A 236 42.95 50.92 -8.22
CA SER A 236 43.48 50.98 -6.83
C SER A 236 42.63 50.61 -5.60
N ALA A 237 43.27 49.73 -4.82
CA ALA A 237 43.60 49.83 -3.39
C ALA A 237 43.00 48.76 -2.47
N ALA A 238 43.89 47.82 -2.12
CA ALA A 238 44.18 47.32 -0.78
C ALA A 238 43.09 47.35 0.31
N SER A 239 42.80 46.19 0.90
CA SER A 239 43.40 45.82 2.21
C SER A 239 42.88 44.49 2.72
N SER A 240 43.82 43.67 3.18
CA SER A 240 43.62 42.50 4.02
C SER A 240 42.80 42.79 5.27
N SER A 241 42.10 41.79 5.79
CA SER A 241 42.39 41.25 7.13
C SER A 241 41.66 39.93 7.35
N ASN A 242 42.46 38.87 7.48
CA ASN A 242 42.10 37.68 8.24
C ASN A 242 41.83 38.08 9.69
N ILE A 243 40.83 37.46 10.31
CA ILE A 243 40.94 37.14 11.73
C ILE A 243 40.50 35.69 11.93
N SER A 244 41.45 34.88 12.39
CA SER A 244 41.25 33.53 12.88
C SER A 244 40.98 33.59 14.38
N ARG A 245 39.97 32.89 14.86
CA ARG A 245 40.07 31.78 15.84
C ARG A 245 38.67 31.32 16.23
#